data_AF-A0A2W6BIB3-F1
#
_entry.id   AF-A0A2W6BIB3-F1
#
_cell.length_a   1.000
_cell.length_b   1.000
_cell.length_c   1.000
_cell.angle_alpha   90.00
_cell.angle_beta   90.00
_cell.angle_gamma   90.00
#
_symmetry.space_group_name_H-M   'P 1'
#
loop_
_entity.id
_entity.type
_entity.pdbx_description
1 polymer ?
#
loop_
_entity_poly.entity_id
_entity_poly.type
_entity_poly.pdbx_seq_one_letter_code
_entity_poly.pdbx_strand_id
1 'polypeptide(L)'
;MSWPEPDDGGFDRGDEGWEEPESTRWPLDWRGLYPRERWLWFEQLWSDACALRARYRLAIRSGWWEDQIQVEALAALAAWTQRYDSGEWDDPPGKLALLYDLERVGALLRDGDDPFHPDRDRLAFARHLIDLGCQPPPGAG
;
A
#
# COMPACT_ATOMS: atom_id res chain seq x y z
N MET A 1 -20.43 61.47 -27.54
CA MET A 1 -19.91 60.29 -28.25
C MET A 1 -19.26 59.41 -27.22
N SER A 2 -19.83 58.21 -27.05
CA SER A 2 -19.39 57.17 -26.13
C SER A 2 -18.07 56.56 -26.57
N TRP A 3 -17.19 56.25 -25.62
CA TRP A 3 -16.21 55.17 -25.76
C TRP A 3 -16.17 54.36 -24.44
N PRO A 4 -16.07 53.02 -24.53
CA PRO A 4 -16.43 52.08 -23.45
C PRO A 4 -15.27 51.83 -22.49
N GLU A 5 -15.59 51.43 -21.26
CA GLU A 5 -14.65 50.92 -20.26
C GLU A 5 -13.98 49.62 -20.77
N PRO A 6 -12.68 49.39 -20.47
CA PRO A 6 -12.01 48.16 -20.84
C PRO A 6 -12.49 46.99 -19.97
N ASP A 7 -13.05 46.04 -20.70
CA ASP A 7 -13.37 44.65 -20.40
C ASP A 7 -12.51 44.00 -19.30
N ASP A 8 -13.21 43.32 -18.40
CA ASP A 8 -12.66 42.55 -17.30
C ASP A 8 -11.65 41.54 -17.82
N GLY A 9 -10.41 41.65 -17.32
CA GLY A 9 -9.36 40.67 -17.50
C GLY A 9 -9.71 39.36 -16.81
N GLY A 10 -10.61 38.60 -17.42
CA GLY A 10 -10.83 37.19 -17.13
C GLY A 10 -9.62 36.41 -17.62
N PHE A 11 -8.61 36.27 -16.76
CA PHE A 11 -7.69 35.17 -16.87
C PHE A 11 -8.51 33.89 -16.82
N ASP A 12 -8.76 33.30 -17.99
CA ASP A 12 -9.14 31.91 -18.15
C ASP A 12 -7.95 31.06 -17.68
N ARG A 13 -7.83 30.99 -16.35
CA ARG A 13 -6.94 30.09 -15.67
C ARG A 13 -7.66 28.76 -15.74
N GLY A 14 -7.33 27.99 -16.77
CA GLY A 14 -7.69 26.58 -16.86
C GLY A 14 -7.34 25.92 -15.54
N ASP A 15 -8.37 25.78 -14.70
CA ASP A 15 -8.38 24.88 -13.57
C ASP A 15 -8.61 23.49 -14.17
N GLU A 16 -7.62 23.03 -14.94
CA GLU A 16 -7.38 21.60 -15.06
C GLU A 16 -6.90 21.18 -13.68
N GLY A 17 -7.88 21.03 -12.78
CA GLY A 17 -7.72 20.35 -11.52
C GLY A 17 -7.06 19.04 -11.88
N TRP A 18 -5.78 18.92 -11.51
CA TRP A 18 -5.12 17.65 -11.45
C TRP A 18 -5.96 16.85 -10.46
N GLU A 19 -6.92 16.07 -10.97
CA GLU A 19 -7.50 14.98 -10.23
C GLU A 19 -6.29 14.13 -9.85
N GLU A 20 -5.79 14.31 -8.61
CA GLU A 20 -4.86 13.37 -8.03
C GLU A 20 -5.51 12.02 -8.30
N PRO A 21 -4.88 11.13 -9.09
CA PRO A 21 -5.52 9.91 -9.51
C PRO A 21 -6.00 9.26 -8.23
N GLU A 22 -7.33 9.11 -8.10
CA GLU A 22 -7.95 8.49 -6.93
C GLU A 22 -7.11 7.27 -6.64
N SER A 23 -6.37 7.31 -5.52
CA SER A 23 -5.28 6.38 -5.27
C SER A 23 -5.86 5.00 -5.43
N THR A 24 -5.54 4.33 -6.55
CA THR A 24 -6.35 3.21 -7.02
C THR A 24 -6.26 2.14 -5.96
N ARG A 25 -7.34 2.01 -5.15
CA ARG A 25 -7.32 1.11 -4.01
C ARG A 25 -7.39 -0.30 -4.56
N TRP A 26 -6.27 -0.99 -4.44
CA TRP A 26 -6.20 -2.39 -4.78
C TRP A 26 -7.17 -3.22 -3.92
N PRO A 27 -7.75 -4.31 -4.47
CA PRO A 27 -8.55 -5.23 -3.68
C PRO A 27 -7.69 -5.89 -2.59
N LEU A 28 -8.30 -6.44 -1.54
CA LEU A 28 -7.57 -7.13 -0.47
C LEU A 28 -7.01 -8.50 -0.91
N ASP A 29 -7.56 -9.09 -1.97
CA ASP A 29 -7.10 -10.38 -2.51
C ASP A 29 -6.56 -10.20 -3.93
N TRP A 30 -5.33 -10.66 -4.15
CA TRP A 30 -4.62 -10.55 -5.42
C TRP A 30 -5.04 -11.61 -6.44
N ARG A 31 -5.67 -12.71 -6.02
CA ARG A 31 -5.93 -13.88 -6.88
C ARG A 31 -6.82 -13.55 -8.09
N GLY A 32 -7.71 -12.57 -7.96
CA GLY A 32 -8.57 -12.09 -9.04
C GLY A 32 -7.90 -11.14 -10.04
N LEU A 33 -6.68 -10.67 -9.75
CA LEU A 33 -5.99 -9.67 -10.56
C LEU A 33 -5.26 -10.32 -11.75
N TYR A 34 -5.06 -9.54 -12.82
CA TYR A 34 -4.21 -9.96 -13.94
C TYR A 34 -2.74 -10.09 -13.49
N PRO A 35 -1.91 -10.91 -14.16
CA PRO A 35 -0.50 -11.14 -13.77
C PRO A 35 0.33 -9.89 -13.49
N ARG A 36 0.14 -8.82 -14.28
CA ARG A 36 0.83 -7.54 -14.10
C ARG A 36 0.29 -6.74 -12.91
N GLU A 37 -1.01 -6.76 -12.70
CA GLU A 37 -1.65 -6.11 -11.56
C GLU A 37 -1.27 -6.78 -10.24
N ARG A 38 -1.13 -8.11 -10.23
CA ARG A 38 -0.61 -8.85 -9.07
C ARG A 38 0.78 -8.36 -8.67
N TRP A 39 1.66 -8.15 -9.65
CA TRP A 39 2.97 -7.59 -9.37
C TRP A 39 2.85 -6.24 -8.65
N LEU A 40 2.08 -5.31 -9.22
CA LEU A 40 1.90 -3.97 -8.64
C LEU A 40 1.23 -4.02 -7.26
N TRP A 41 0.30 -4.95 -7.06
CA TRP A 41 -0.35 -5.22 -5.78
C TRP A 41 0.67 -5.63 -4.71
N PHE A 42 1.53 -6.60 -5.04
CA PHE A 42 2.58 -7.07 -4.14
C PHE A 42 3.65 -6.01 -3.89
N GLU A 43 3.99 -5.18 -4.88
CA GLU A 43 4.88 -4.03 -4.70
C GLU A 43 4.30 -3.00 -3.72
N GLN A 44 3.01 -2.71 -3.83
CA GLN A 44 2.33 -1.84 -2.89
C GLN A 44 2.34 -2.45 -1.48
N LEU A 45 1.99 -3.73 -1.37
CA LEU A 45 2.01 -4.43 -0.08
C LEU A 45 3.40 -4.48 0.54
N TRP A 46 4.46 -4.61 -0.27
CA TRP A 46 5.84 -4.54 0.20
C TRP A 46 6.16 -3.19 0.84
N SER A 47 5.77 -2.09 0.18
CA SER A 47 5.92 -0.74 0.71
C SER A 47 5.11 -0.56 2.01
N ASP A 48 3.87 -1.05 2.02
CA ASP A 48 3.00 -0.98 3.18
C ASP A 48 3.56 -1.80 4.37
N ALA A 49 4.10 -2.99 4.13
CA ALA A 49 4.74 -3.81 5.14
C ALA A 49 5.95 -3.09 5.76
N CYS A 50 6.76 -2.39 4.95
CA CYS A 50 7.85 -1.55 5.44
C CYS A 50 7.34 -0.41 6.35
N ALA A 51 6.28 0.30 5.91
CA ALA A 51 5.67 1.38 6.67
C ALA A 51 5.06 0.89 7.99
N LEU A 52 4.32 -0.23 7.98
CA LEU A 52 3.73 -0.86 9.15
C LEU A 52 4.79 -1.34 10.15
N ARG A 53 5.86 -1.97 9.65
CA ARG A 53 7.02 -2.36 10.47
C ARG A 53 7.63 -1.16 11.17
N ALA A 54 7.86 -0.07 10.46
CA ALA A 54 8.43 1.15 11.04
C ALA A 54 7.49 1.78 12.08
N ARG A 55 6.20 1.88 11.76
CA ARG A 55 5.19 2.55 12.59
C ARG A 55 4.87 1.79 13.88
N TYR A 56 4.61 0.50 13.78
CA TYR A 56 4.14 -0.32 14.91
C TYR A 56 5.22 -1.24 15.48
N ARG A 57 6.46 -1.15 14.96
CA ARG A 57 7.59 -2.02 15.35
C ARG A 57 7.27 -3.51 15.20
N LEU A 58 6.51 -3.86 14.16
CA LEU A 58 6.12 -5.24 13.89
C LEU A 58 7.37 -6.10 13.62
N ALA A 59 7.41 -7.28 14.23
CA ALA A 59 8.51 -8.23 14.11
C ALA A 59 8.40 -9.08 12.83
N ILE A 60 8.21 -8.43 11.67
CA ILE A 60 8.08 -9.10 10.37
C ILE A 60 9.37 -9.89 10.08
N ARG A 61 9.21 -11.14 9.64
CA ARG A 61 10.31 -12.02 9.21
C ARG A 61 10.47 -12.06 7.70
N SER A 62 11.69 -12.36 7.26
CA SER A 62 11.96 -12.66 5.85
C SER A 62 11.14 -13.88 5.43
N GLY A 63 10.59 -13.86 4.21
CA GLY A 63 9.72 -14.92 3.71
C GLY A 63 8.24 -14.74 4.02
N TRP A 64 7.82 -13.64 4.68
CA TRP A 64 6.40 -13.37 4.96
C TRP A 64 5.51 -13.41 3.71
N TRP A 65 6.07 -13.13 2.53
CA TRP A 65 5.37 -13.16 1.25
C TRP A 65 5.02 -14.57 0.76
N GLU A 66 5.62 -15.61 1.35
CA GLU A 66 5.36 -17.01 1.00
C GLU A 66 4.21 -17.60 1.82
N ASP A 67 3.92 -17.00 2.98
CA ASP A 67 2.81 -17.39 3.84
C ASP A 67 1.58 -16.53 3.56
N GLN A 68 0.57 -17.17 2.99
CA GLN A 68 -0.68 -16.52 2.62
C GLN A 68 -1.39 -15.86 3.82
N ILE A 69 -1.29 -16.42 5.03
CA ILE A 69 -1.94 -15.84 6.21
C ILE A 69 -1.24 -14.52 6.57
N GLN A 70 0.09 -14.47 6.47
CA GLN A 70 0.85 -13.25 6.72
C GLN A 70 0.60 -12.19 5.64
N VAL A 71 0.51 -12.60 4.37
CA VAL A 71 0.13 -11.71 3.25
C VAL A 71 -1.24 -11.08 3.50
N GLU A 72 -2.25 -11.87 3.85
CA GLU A 72 -3.61 -11.37 4.11
C GLU A 72 -3.65 -10.46 5.36
N ALA A 73 -2.93 -10.82 6.42
CA ALA A 73 -2.86 -10.02 7.63
C ALA A 73 -2.22 -8.65 7.39
N LEU A 74 -1.12 -8.60 6.63
CA LEU A 74 -0.44 -7.35 6.27
C LEU A 74 -1.31 -6.50 5.35
N ALA A 75 -1.97 -7.09 4.35
CA ALA A 75 -2.87 -6.37 3.44
C ALA A 75 -4.07 -5.77 4.19
N ALA A 76 -4.70 -6.54 5.09
CA ALA A 76 -5.80 -6.06 5.91
C ALA A 76 -5.37 -4.93 6.85
N LEU A 77 -4.23 -5.08 7.52
CA LEU A 77 -3.70 -4.05 8.43
C LEU A 77 -3.29 -2.77 7.70
N ALA A 78 -2.70 -2.89 6.51
CA ALA A 78 -2.35 -1.77 5.66
C ALA A 78 -3.60 -1.00 5.23
N ALA A 79 -4.60 -1.70 4.67
CA ALA A 79 -5.86 -1.09 4.25
C ALA A 79 -6.61 -0.44 5.41
N TRP A 80 -6.65 -1.10 6.58
CA TRP A 80 -7.26 -0.54 7.78
C TRP A 80 -6.55 0.75 8.23
N THR A 81 -5.21 0.73 8.27
CA THR A 81 -4.40 1.87 8.68
C THR A 81 -4.54 3.05 7.71
N GLN A 82 -4.55 2.79 6.41
CA GLN A 82 -4.77 3.82 5.39
C GLN A 82 -6.14 4.49 5.53
N ARG A 83 -7.22 3.70 5.77
CA ARG A 83 -8.57 4.24 6.01
C ARG A 83 -8.67 5.11 7.26
N TYR A 84 -7.96 4.70 8.31
CA TYR A 84 -7.88 5.48 9.54
C TYR A 84 -7.10 6.78 9.33
N ASP A 85 -5.94 6.72 8.67
CA ASP A 85 -5.08 7.89 8.46
C ASP A 85 -5.68 8.91 7.49
N SER A 86 -6.45 8.47 6.49
CA SER A 86 -7.13 9.37 5.56
C SER A 86 -8.36 10.06 6.15
N GLY A 87 -8.82 9.64 7.33
CA GLY A 87 -10.10 10.09 7.90
C GLY A 87 -11.34 9.52 7.19
N GLU A 88 -11.16 8.60 6.23
CA GLU A 88 -12.28 7.89 5.58
C GLU A 88 -13.06 7.05 6.60
N TRP A 89 -12.38 6.61 7.66
CA TRP A 89 -13.02 5.88 8.74
C TRP A 89 -12.48 6.30 10.11
N ASP A 90 -13.27 7.13 10.80
CA ASP A 90 -13.03 7.49 12.19
C ASP A 90 -13.57 6.39 13.13
N ASP A 91 -12.66 5.54 13.62
CA ASP A 91 -12.95 4.55 14.67
C ASP A 91 -11.88 4.58 15.78
N PRO A 92 -11.94 5.55 16.71
CA PRO A 92 -11.00 5.62 17.83
C PRO A 92 -10.98 4.36 18.71
N PRO A 93 -12.13 3.74 19.06
CA PRO A 93 -12.15 2.45 19.74
C PRO A 93 -11.41 1.34 18.98
N GLY A 94 -11.64 1.21 17.67
CA GLY A 94 -10.94 0.24 16.83
C GLY A 94 -9.43 0.48 16.78
N LYS A 95 -8.99 1.74 16.70
CA LYS A 95 -7.56 2.09 16.79
C LYS A 95 -6.96 1.65 18.11
N LEU A 96 -7.62 1.94 19.22
CA LEU A 96 -7.13 1.53 20.54
C LEU A 96 -7.08 0.01 20.67
N ALA A 97 -8.09 -0.72 20.18
CA ALA A 97 -8.10 -2.18 20.18
C ALA A 97 -6.91 -2.75 19.40
N LEU A 98 -6.64 -2.23 18.19
CA LEU A 98 -5.46 -2.62 17.41
C LEU A 98 -4.16 -2.40 18.21
N LEU A 99 -4.01 -1.25 18.87
CA LEU A 99 -2.81 -0.94 19.67
C LEU A 99 -2.58 -1.94 20.81
N TYR A 100 -3.65 -2.41 21.46
CA TYR A 100 -3.57 -3.47 22.46
C TYR A 100 -3.26 -4.84 21.87
N ASP A 101 -3.71 -5.10 20.64
CA ASP A 101 -3.52 -6.38 19.95
C ASP A 101 -2.24 -6.47 19.09
N LEU A 102 -1.41 -5.42 19.06
CA LEU A 102 -0.16 -5.40 18.29
C LEU A 102 0.77 -6.57 18.62
N GLU A 103 0.77 -7.06 19.86
CA GLU A 103 1.56 -8.23 20.24
C GLU A 103 1.06 -9.52 19.56
N ARG A 104 -0.26 -9.69 19.42
CA ARG A 104 -0.86 -10.84 18.74
C ARG A 104 -0.61 -10.78 17.24
N VAL A 105 -0.78 -9.61 16.65
CA VAL A 105 -0.43 -9.37 15.24
C VAL A 105 1.05 -9.63 15.01
N GLY A 106 1.91 -9.13 15.90
CA GLY A 106 3.34 -9.39 15.86
C GLY A 106 3.69 -10.87 15.99
N ALA A 107 2.94 -11.64 16.78
CA ALA A 107 3.15 -13.08 16.90
C ALA A 107 2.79 -13.82 15.60
N LEU A 108 1.76 -13.39 14.88
CA LEU A 108 1.37 -13.95 13.58
C LEU A 108 2.46 -13.75 12.51
N LEU A 109 3.20 -12.64 12.57
CA LEU A 109 4.21 -12.25 11.58
C LEU A 109 5.63 -12.75 11.91
N ARG A 110 5.78 -13.60 12.93
CA ARG A 110 7.07 -14.07 13.45
C ARG A 110 7.55 -15.39 12.86
N ASP A 111 6.78 -16.02 11.97
CA ASP A 111 7.20 -17.25 11.31
C ASP A 111 8.25 -16.94 10.22
N GLY A 112 9.48 -17.38 10.47
CA GLY A 112 10.64 -17.18 9.60
C GLY A 112 11.96 -17.07 10.38
N ASP A 113 13.06 -17.49 9.77
CA ASP A 113 14.35 -17.63 10.46
C ASP A 113 15.06 -16.29 10.72
N ASP A 114 14.92 -15.33 9.79
CA ASP A 114 15.62 -14.06 9.83
C ASP A 114 14.67 -12.85 9.93
N PRO A 115 15.07 -11.75 10.61
CA PRO A 115 14.35 -10.48 10.53
C PRO A 115 14.20 -10.01 9.08
N PHE A 116 13.06 -9.40 8.75
CA PHE A 116 12.85 -8.79 7.44
C PHE A 116 13.76 -7.57 7.20
N HIS A 117 14.46 -7.58 6.07
CA HIS A 117 15.37 -6.53 5.60
C HIS A 117 15.06 -6.19 4.13
N PRO A 118 14.43 -5.04 3.84
CA PRO A 118 13.94 -4.73 2.49
C PRO A 118 15.00 -4.88 1.40
N ASP A 119 16.20 -4.33 1.59
CA ASP A 119 17.24 -4.37 0.54
C ASP A 119 17.76 -5.80 0.30
N ARG A 120 17.94 -6.58 1.36
CA ARG A 120 18.44 -7.97 1.27
C ARG A 120 17.39 -8.90 0.66
N ASP A 121 16.14 -8.73 1.08
CA ASP A 121 15.05 -9.66 0.80
C ASP A 121 14.40 -9.40 -0.56
N ARG A 122 14.66 -8.24 -1.16
CA ARG A 122 14.06 -7.79 -2.42
C ARG A 122 14.18 -8.80 -3.55
N LEU A 123 15.36 -9.41 -3.72
CA LEU A 123 15.61 -10.36 -4.80
C LEU A 123 14.82 -11.66 -4.61
N ALA A 124 14.74 -12.16 -3.37
CA ALA A 124 13.98 -13.36 -3.05
C ALA A 124 12.48 -13.14 -3.27
N PHE A 125 11.98 -11.98 -2.83
CA PHE A 125 10.61 -11.54 -3.08
C PHE A 125 10.27 -11.48 -4.57
N ALA A 126 11.09 -10.79 -5.37
CA ALA A 126 10.86 -10.66 -6.81
C ALA A 126 10.83 -12.04 -7.52
N ARG A 127 11.73 -12.95 -7.14
CA ARG A 127 11.73 -14.33 -7.65
C ARG A 127 10.44 -15.06 -7.30
N HIS A 128 10.01 -14.98 -6.05
CA HIS A 128 8.76 -15.58 -5.61
C HIS A 128 7.55 -15.07 -6.42
N LEU A 129 7.48 -13.77 -6.72
CA LEU A 129 6.40 -13.22 -7.54
C LEU A 129 6.41 -13.78 -8.97
N ILE A 130 7.58 -13.96 -9.57
CA ILE A 130 7.71 -14.59 -10.90
C ILE A 130 7.23 -16.04 -10.83
N ASP A 131 7.60 -16.79 -9.79
CA ASP A 131 7.20 -18.19 -9.60
C ASP A 131 5.69 -18.32 -9.36
N LEU A 132 5.05 -17.32 -8.72
CA LEU A 132 3.60 -17.19 -8.60
C LEU A 132 2.89 -16.82 -9.92
N GLY A 133 3.64 -16.56 -10.98
CA GLY A 133 3.12 -16.17 -12.29
C GLY A 133 2.78 -14.68 -12.40
N CYS A 134 3.30 -13.83 -11.51
CA CYS A 134 3.21 -12.38 -11.67
C CYS A 134 4.15 -11.90 -12.78
N GLN A 135 3.83 -10.76 -13.40
CA GLN A 135 4.63 -10.19 -14.47
C GLN A 135 5.21 -8.83 -14.06
N PRO A 136 6.55 -8.67 -14.04
CA PRO A 136 7.16 -7.37 -13.75
C PRO A 136 6.82 -6.34 -14.83
N PRO A 137 6.82 -5.04 -14.50
CA PRO A 137 6.67 -3.99 -15.49
C PRO A 137 7.82 -4.03 -16.51
N PRO A 138 7.56 -3.64 -17.77
CA PRO A 138 8.59 -3.64 -18.81
C PRO A 138 9.77 -2.74 -18.39
N GLY A 139 10.98 -3.29 -18.36
CA GLY A 139 12.21 -2.59 -17.99
C GLY A 139 12.77 -2.87 -16.59
N ALA A 140 12.10 -3.69 -15.78
CA ALA A 140 12.57 -4.07 -14.44
C ALA A 140 13.48 -5.33 -14.41
N GLY A 141 14.24 -5.57 -15.48
CA GLY A 141 15.10 -6.75 -15.65
C GLY A 141 16.53 -6.55 -15.17
#